data_AF-A0A9P1AJ25-F1
#
_entry.id   AF-A0A9P1AJ25-F1
#
_cell.length_a   1.000
_cell.length_b   1.000
_cell.length_c   1.000
_cell.angle_alpha   90.00
_cell.angle_beta   90.00
_cell.angle_gamma   90.00
#
_symmetry.space_group_name_H-M   'P 1'
#
loop_
_entity.id
_entity.type
_entity.pdbx_description
1 polymer ?
#
loop_
_entity_poly.entity_id
_entity_poly.type
_entity_poly.pdbx_seq_one_letter_code
_entity_poly.pdbx_strand_id
1 'polypeptide(L)'
;MEEEDYDQGETTTKKNKENGREFRNHKPDDEVGTQKTAVDMDIVQREIADHLKDVLHEKAIDSVDLAMLAPKKIDWDLKRDIESKMLKLERRTQKAVATIIRQRLAEGKGDLASTVNAAAAQNL
;
A
#
# COMPACT_ATOMS: atom_id res chain seq x y z
N MET A 1 22.77 26.35 -85.19
CA MET A 1 21.42 25.83 -84.96
C MET A 1 20.99 26.50 -83.68
N GLU A 2 20.09 27.47 -83.84
CA GLU A 2 19.76 28.54 -82.90
C GLU A 2 19.08 28.02 -81.63
N GLU A 3 19.34 28.70 -80.52
CA GLU A 3 18.64 28.53 -79.25
C GLU A 3 17.17 28.94 -79.45
N GLU A 4 16.24 28.02 -79.19
CA GLU A 4 14.81 28.30 -79.28
C GLU A 4 14.38 29.13 -78.06
N ASP A 5 14.09 30.41 -78.30
CA ASP A 5 13.51 31.33 -77.33
C ASP A 5 12.14 30.81 -76.88
N TYR A 6 12.07 30.28 -75.66
CA TYR A 6 10.80 29.94 -75.00
C TYR A 6 10.06 31.23 -74.62
N ASP A 7 9.01 31.55 -75.36
CA ASP A 7 8.08 32.65 -75.07
C ASP A 7 7.32 32.39 -73.75
N GLN A 8 7.64 33.15 -72.70
CA GLN A 8 6.95 33.11 -71.41
C GLN A 8 5.63 33.88 -71.50
N GLY A 9 4.60 33.24 -72.05
CA GLY A 9 3.23 33.74 -71.99
C GLY A 9 2.65 33.63 -70.57
N GLU A 10 2.58 34.74 -69.85
CA GLU A 10 1.85 34.88 -68.58
C GLU A 10 0.37 34.52 -68.77
N THR A 11 -0.07 33.36 -68.28
CA THR A 11 -1.50 33.03 -68.24
C THR A 11 -2.14 33.71 -67.03
N THR A 12 -2.55 34.97 -67.19
CA THR A 12 -3.35 35.67 -66.19
C THR A 12 -4.67 34.90 -65.98
N THR A 13 -4.79 34.14 -64.89
CA THR A 13 -6.05 33.50 -64.51
C THR A 13 -6.95 34.57 -63.90
N LYS A 14 -7.90 35.09 -64.69
CA LYS A 14 -8.90 36.04 -64.22
C LYS A 14 -9.70 35.41 -63.07
N LYS A 15 -9.45 35.84 -61.84
CA LYS A 15 -10.34 35.65 -60.69
C LYS A 15 -11.67 36.29 -61.01
N ASN A 16 -12.63 35.49 -61.45
CA ASN A 16 -14.02 35.92 -61.56
C ASN A 16 -14.69 35.63 -60.21
N LYS A 17 -14.80 36.65 -59.37
CA LYS A 17 -15.51 36.62 -58.09
C LYS A 17 -16.90 37.20 -58.28
N GLU A 18 -17.76 36.48 -58.99
CA GLU A 18 -19.19 36.79 -59.06
C GLU A 18 -19.94 35.46 -59.16
N ASN A 19 -20.67 35.15 -58.09
CA ASN A 19 -21.54 33.98 -57.87
C ASN A 19 -20.80 32.70 -57.46
N GLY A 20 -20.69 32.51 -56.13
CA GLY A 20 -20.29 31.23 -55.55
C GLY A 20 -21.21 30.11 -56.08
N ARG A 21 -20.61 29.02 -56.56
CA ARG A 21 -21.37 27.84 -56.98
C ARG A 21 -21.98 27.20 -55.74
N GLU A 22 -23.26 27.43 -55.52
CA GLU A 22 -24.05 26.74 -54.52
C GLU A 22 -24.51 25.40 -55.08
N PHE A 23 -24.35 24.33 -54.29
CA PHE A 23 -24.91 23.03 -54.61
C PHE A 23 -26.43 23.11 -54.47
N ARG A 24 -27.12 23.21 -55.62
CA ARG A 24 -28.59 23.39 -55.70
C ARG A 24 -29.43 22.31 -55.00
N ASN A 25 -28.82 21.21 -54.57
CA ASN A 25 -29.50 20.09 -53.92
C ASN A 25 -28.85 19.65 -52.59
N HIS A 26 -27.93 20.44 -52.04
CA HIS A 26 -27.28 20.12 -50.77
C HIS A 26 -27.63 21.19 -49.73
N LYS A 27 -28.28 20.77 -48.64
CA LYS A 27 -28.33 21.55 -47.41
C LYS A 27 -27.20 21.00 -46.53
N PRO A 28 -26.18 21.80 -46.18
CA PRO A 28 -25.22 21.35 -45.19
C PRO A 28 -25.99 21.13 -43.88
N ASP A 29 -25.94 19.92 -43.33
CA ASP A 29 -26.45 19.69 -41.98
C ASP A 29 -25.54 20.43 -41.00
N ASP A 30 -26.04 21.52 -40.42
CA ASP A 30 -25.36 22.26 -39.35
C ASP A 30 -25.18 21.41 -38.07
N GLU A 31 -25.81 20.23 -38.01
CA GLU A 31 -25.75 19.30 -36.89
C GLU A 31 -24.51 18.39 -36.93
N VAL A 32 -23.90 18.19 -38.11
CA VAL A 32 -22.74 17.30 -38.25
C VAL A 32 -21.46 18.05 -37.93
N GLY A 33 -21.14 18.13 -36.64
CA GLY A 33 -19.90 18.71 -36.11
C GLY A 33 -20.09 19.76 -35.02
N THR A 34 -21.34 20.12 -34.69
CA THR A 34 -21.65 21.01 -33.56
C THR A 34 -21.64 20.29 -32.22
N GLN A 35 -21.54 18.96 -32.22
CA GLN A 35 -21.29 18.19 -31.00
C GLN A 35 -19.83 18.33 -30.58
N LYS A 36 -19.50 19.50 -30.03
CA LYS A 36 -18.37 19.64 -29.11
C LYS A 36 -18.71 18.82 -27.88
N THR A 37 -18.44 17.51 -27.94
CA THR A 37 -18.28 16.77 -26.69
C THR A 37 -17.13 17.47 -25.97
N ALA A 38 -17.42 18.06 -24.81
CA ALA A 38 -16.37 18.53 -23.94
C ALA A 38 -15.64 17.27 -23.46
N VAL A 39 -14.67 16.83 -24.25
CA VAL A 39 -13.79 15.74 -23.87
C VAL A 39 -12.93 16.32 -22.75
N ASP A 40 -13.13 15.77 -21.57
CA ASP A 40 -12.33 16.12 -20.41
C ASP A 40 -10.89 15.69 -20.69
N MET A 41 -10.00 16.66 -20.94
CA MET A 41 -8.60 16.39 -21.25
C MET A 41 -7.83 15.87 -20.03
N ASP A 42 -8.43 16.01 -18.83
CA ASP A 42 -7.81 15.68 -17.55
C ASP A 42 -8.24 14.28 -17.04
N ILE A 43 -8.91 13.46 -17.86
CA ILE A 43 -9.32 12.09 -17.50
C ILE A 43 -8.14 11.29 -16.96
N VAL A 44 -7.00 11.35 -17.66
CA VAL A 44 -5.78 10.66 -17.26
C VAL A 44 -5.28 11.15 -15.91
N GLN A 45 -5.35 12.45 -15.64
CA GLN A 45 -4.94 13.03 -14.37
C GLN A 45 -5.87 12.59 -13.23
N ARG A 46 -7.18 12.46 -13.50
CA ARG A 46 -8.17 11.97 -12.53
C ARG A 46 -7.94 10.49 -12.19
N GLU A 47 -7.74 9.65 -13.20
CA GLU A 47 -7.44 8.22 -13.01
C GLU A 47 -6.13 8.01 -12.24
N ILE A 48 -5.08 8.77 -12.57
CA ILE A 48 -3.82 8.74 -11.83
C ILE A 48 -4.03 9.18 -10.38
N ALA A 49 -4.81 10.24 -10.13
CA ALA A 49 -5.09 10.72 -8.79
C ALA A 49 -5.89 9.71 -7.96
N ASP A 50 -6.84 9.02 -8.56
CA ASP A 50 -7.65 8.01 -7.87
C ASP A 50 -6.81 6.75 -7.56
N HIS A 51 -6.00 6.27 -8.51
CA HIS A 51 -5.05 5.18 -8.24
C HIS A 51 -4.03 5.53 -7.15
N LEU A 52 -3.54 6.77 -7.11
CA LEU A 52 -2.62 7.22 -6.06
C LEU A 52 -3.28 7.26 -4.67
N LYS A 53 -4.57 7.62 -4.59
CA LYS A 53 -5.32 7.58 -3.32
C LYS A 53 -5.47 6.15 -2.81
N ASP A 54 -5.75 5.21 -3.70
CA ASP A 54 -5.90 3.79 -3.36
C ASP A 54 -4.56 3.21 -2.87
N VAL A 55 -3.46 3.54 -3.54
CA VAL A 55 -2.10 3.12 -3.13
C VAL A 55 -1.67 3.74 -1.79
N LEU A 56 -2.13 4.95 -1.46
CA LEU A 56 -1.89 5.57 -0.15
C LEU A 56 -2.72 4.91 0.97
N HIS A 57 -3.89 4.36 0.64
CA HIS A 57 -4.80 3.71 1.59
C HIS A 57 -4.50 2.22 1.81
N GLU A 58 -3.82 1.56 0.87
CA GLU A 58 -3.09 0.33 1.13
C GLU A 58 -1.91 0.67 2.03
N LYS A 59 -2.18 0.77 3.34
CA LYS A 59 -1.19 0.81 4.41
C LYS A 59 0.01 -0.01 3.99
N ALA A 60 1.13 0.66 3.76
CA ALA A 60 2.43 0.02 3.71
C ALA A 60 2.48 -0.93 4.90
N ILE A 61 2.37 -2.23 4.61
CA ILE A 61 2.64 -3.25 5.62
C ILE A 61 4.10 -3.00 5.93
N ASP A 62 4.35 -2.37 7.09
CA ASP A 62 5.68 -2.15 7.63
C ASP A 62 6.48 -3.41 7.33
N SER A 63 7.54 -3.21 6.53
CA SER A 63 8.45 -4.23 6.02
C SER A 63 8.32 -5.55 6.76
N VAL A 64 7.68 -6.55 6.15
CA VAL A 64 7.52 -7.88 6.74
C VAL A 64 8.90 -8.37 7.13
N ASP A 65 9.15 -8.50 8.43
CA ASP A 65 10.41 -8.98 8.96
C ASP A 65 10.64 -10.42 8.47
N LEU A 66 11.62 -10.59 7.58
CA LEU A 66 11.95 -11.88 6.95
C LEU A 66 12.27 -12.97 7.98
N ALA A 67 12.66 -12.58 9.21
CA ALA A 67 12.89 -13.52 10.31
C ALA A 67 11.60 -14.16 10.84
N MET A 68 10.44 -13.49 10.73
CA MET A 68 9.14 -14.05 11.12
C MET A 68 8.59 -15.05 10.10
N LEU A 69 8.97 -14.92 8.82
CA LEU A 69 8.54 -15.77 7.72
C LEU A 69 9.37 -17.06 7.60
N ALA A 70 10.53 -17.12 8.26
CA ALA A 70 11.37 -18.29 8.27
C ALA A 70 10.67 -19.50 8.95
N PRO A 71 10.97 -20.74 8.52
CA PRO A 71 10.48 -21.94 9.19
C PRO A 71 10.89 -21.93 10.66
N LYS A 72 9.91 -21.99 11.55
CA LYS A 72 10.16 -21.96 12.99
C LYS A 72 10.65 -23.32 13.47
N LYS A 73 11.32 -23.36 14.63
CA LYS A 73 11.70 -24.62 15.29
C LYS A 73 10.44 -25.47 15.54
N ILE A 74 10.58 -26.80 15.44
CA ILE A 74 9.46 -27.73 15.66
C ILE A 74 8.82 -27.58 17.06
N ASP A 75 9.61 -27.20 18.06
CA ASP A 75 9.15 -26.97 19.44
C ASP A 75 8.52 -25.58 19.67
N TRP A 76 8.50 -24.71 18.66
CA TRP A 76 8.06 -23.32 18.85
C TRP A 76 6.58 -23.24 19.24
N ASP A 77 5.76 -24.04 18.57
CA ASP A 77 4.33 -24.14 18.85
C ASP A 77 4.09 -24.69 20.27
N LEU A 78 4.83 -25.75 20.62
CA LEU A 78 4.79 -26.35 21.93
C LEU A 78 5.15 -25.36 23.04
N LYS A 79 6.21 -24.56 22.84
CA LYS A 79 6.63 -23.54 23.81
C LYS A 79 5.57 -22.47 24.00
N ARG A 80 5.02 -21.95 22.90
CA ARG A 80 3.98 -20.91 22.94
C ARG A 80 2.73 -21.39 23.68
N ASP A 81 2.29 -22.61 23.41
CA ASP A 81 1.07 -23.15 24.00
C ASP A 81 1.26 -23.51 25.49
N ILE A 82 2.46 -23.94 25.88
CA ILE A 82 2.83 -24.23 27.27
C ILE A 82 3.07 -22.95 28.09
N GLU A 83 3.58 -21.87 27.49
CA GLU A 83 3.95 -20.63 28.18
C GLU A 83 2.81 -20.06 29.03
N SER A 84 1.59 -20.06 28.51
CA SER A 84 0.40 -19.59 29.24
C SER A 84 0.11 -20.41 30.52
N LYS A 85 0.39 -21.72 30.48
CA LYS A 85 0.21 -22.63 31.62
C LYS A 85 1.34 -22.47 32.62
N MET A 86 2.58 -22.32 32.14
CA MET A 86 3.76 -22.07 32.98
C MET A 86 3.64 -20.75 33.74
N LEU A 87 3.17 -19.68 33.08
CA LEU A 87 2.94 -18.39 33.75
C LEU A 87 1.92 -18.49 34.89
N LYS A 88 0.83 -19.25 34.69
CA LYS A 88 -0.17 -19.50 35.74
C LYS A 88 0.41 -20.33 36.89
N LEU A 89 1.23 -21.34 36.58
CA LEU A 89 1.86 -22.19 37.57
C LEU A 89 2.89 -21.41 38.38
N GLU A 90 3.76 -20.64 37.72
CA GLU A 90 4.79 -19.80 38.35
C GLU A 90 4.19 -18.82 39.36
N ARG A 91 3.09 -18.13 39.01
CA ARG A 91 2.36 -17.26 39.95
C ARG A 91 1.88 -18.00 41.19
N ARG A 92 1.38 -19.23 41.03
CA ARG A 92 0.95 -20.08 42.16
C ARG A 92 2.14 -20.54 43.00
N THR A 93 3.25 -20.92 42.35
CA THR A 93 4.49 -21.31 43.01
C THR A 93 5.06 -20.17 43.83
N GLN A 94 5.17 -18.96 43.27
CA GLN A 94 5.60 -17.77 43.99
C GLN A 94 4.71 -17.47 45.19
N LYS A 95 3.38 -17.60 45.04
CA LYS A 95 2.43 -17.44 46.15
C LYS A 95 2.66 -18.50 47.24
N ALA A 96 2.86 -19.76 46.87
CA ALA A 96 3.14 -20.85 47.80
C ALA A 96 4.47 -20.62 48.54
N VAL A 97 5.53 -20.25 47.82
CA VAL A 97 6.84 -19.88 48.39
C VAL A 97 6.69 -18.73 49.38
N ALA A 98 5.95 -17.68 49.03
CA ALA A 98 5.70 -16.57 49.94
C ALA A 98 4.92 -17.00 51.20
N THR A 99 3.95 -17.92 51.08
CA THR A 99 3.24 -18.48 52.23
C THR A 99 4.17 -19.30 53.13
N ILE A 100 5.02 -20.16 52.55
CA ILE A 100 6.00 -20.96 53.29
C ILE A 100 6.99 -20.06 54.04
N ILE A 101 7.49 -19.01 53.38
CA ILE A 101 8.40 -18.04 54.03
C ILE A 101 7.71 -17.36 55.22
N ARG A 102 6.47 -16.88 55.05
CA ARG A 102 5.70 -16.28 56.15
C ARG A 102 5.51 -17.23 57.32
N GLN A 103 5.17 -18.49 57.05
CA GLN A 103 5.01 -19.50 58.09
C GLN A 103 6.34 -19.75 58.83
N ARG A 104 7.45 -19.90 58.09
CA ARG A 104 8.78 -20.14 58.69
C ARG A 104 9.26 -18.97 59.55
N LEU A 105 8.99 -17.73 59.13
CA LEU A 105 9.28 -16.54 59.93
C LEU A 105 8.43 -16.49 61.20
N ALA A 106 7.14 -16.82 61.12
CA ALA A 106 6.26 -16.88 62.28
C ALA A 106 6.66 -17.96 63.27
N GLU A 107 7.20 -19.08 62.79
CA GLU A 107 7.77 -20.16 63.61
C GLU A 107 9.14 -19.81 64.24
N GLY A 108 9.71 -18.63 63.93
CA GLY A 108 10.99 -18.17 64.47
C GLY A 108 12.20 -18.95 63.94
N LYS A 109 12.06 -19.71 62.85
CA LYS A 109 13.05 -20.70 62.38
C LYS A 109 14.08 -20.17 61.38
N GLY A 110 14.22 -18.86 61.15
CA GLY A 110 15.35 -18.39 60.36
C GLY A 110 15.35 -16.94 59.88
N ASP A 111 16.56 -16.48 59.55
CA ASP A 111 16.85 -15.23 58.85
C ASP A 111 16.34 -15.28 57.39
N LEU A 112 15.71 -14.19 56.94
CA LEU A 112 14.96 -14.10 55.69
C LEU A 112 15.83 -14.49 54.49
N ALA A 113 17.09 -14.04 54.46
CA ALA A 113 18.02 -14.27 53.36
C ALA A 113 18.40 -15.74 53.19
N SER A 114 18.61 -16.46 54.30
CA SER A 114 18.93 -17.89 54.26
C SER A 114 17.74 -18.74 53.78
N THR A 115 16.52 -18.38 54.16
CA THR A 115 15.31 -19.13 53.79
C THR A 115 14.95 -18.99 52.31
N VAL A 116 15.13 -17.79 51.73
CA VAL A 116 14.91 -17.55 50.30
C VAL A 116 15.95 -18.28 49.44
N ASN A 117 17.23 -18.23 49.84
CA ASN A 117 18.30 -18.93 49.12
C ASN A 117 18.13 -20.47 49.17
N ALA A 118 17.70 -21.03 50.30
CA ALA A 118 17.41 -22.46 50.42
C ALA A 118 16.23 -22.89 49.55
N ALA A 119 15.20 -22.05 49.38
CA ALA A 119 14.06 -22.34 48.50
C ALA A 119 14.42 -22.25 47.01
N ALA A 120 15.32 -21.35 46.63
CA ALA A 120 15.83 -21.25 45.27
C ALA A 120 16.74 -22.43 44.90
N ALA A 121 17.57 -22.89 45.84
CA ALA A 121 18.49 -24.03 45.63
C ALA A 121 17.77 -25.39 45.46
N GLN A 122 16.52 -25.53 45.92
CA GLN A 122 15.74 -26.76 45.75
C GLN A 122 15.03 -26.87 44.38
N ASN A 123 15.12 -25.85 43.52
CA ASN A 123 14.48 -25.82 42.20
C ASN A 123 15.49 -25.87 41.02
N LEU A 124 16.74 -26.24 41.31
CA LEU A 124 17.77 -26.64 40.33
C LEU A 124 17.86 -28.17 40.29
#